data_AF-A0A447NTU2-F1
#
_entry.id   AF-A0A447NTU2-F1
#
_cell.length_a   1.000
_cell.length_b   1.000
_cell.length_c   1.000
_cell.angle_alpha   90.00
_cell.angle_beta   90.00
_cell.angle_gamma   90.00
#
_symmetry.space_group_name_H-M   'P 1'
#
loop_
_entity.id
_entity.type
_entity.pdbx_description
1 polymer ?
#
loop_
_entity_poly.entity_id
_entity_poly.type
_entity_poly.pdbx_seq_one_letter_code
_entity_poly.pdbx_strand_id
1 'polypeptide(L)'
;MAKSLLRSGNLDDYQAVGGGGQAVFESALQIRETLRLRKQQAMVDCLAIPQLNDNGDRVDWYSPIEGQAIAWKAADEETRSRALRYLASTVESAAALSRKSLQSGKTALQLFGSLLEKATQFPGENHVFLVNGKPVITFWGFVNLNENTRDDVLDCLRVTEAIPTSLWSSRSRSPKKSRW
;
A
#
# COMPACT_ATOMS: atom_id res chain seq x y z
N MET A 1 2.58 18.62 -17.17
CA MET A 1 1.83 17.43 -17.61
C MET A 1 1.02 16.94 -16.42
N ALA A 2 -0.24 16.54 -16.62
CA ALA A 2 -1.20 16.33 -15.53
C ALA A 2 -0.93 15.00 -14.82
N LYS A 3 -0.69 15.04 -13.50
CA LYS A 3 -0.60 13.83 -12.68
C LYS A 3 -2.00 13.22 -12.58
N SER A 4 -2.13 11.93 -12.86
CA SER A 4 -3.41 11.22 -12.73
C SER A 4 -3.81 11.16 -11.25
N LEU A 5 -4.97 11.72 -10.88
CA LEU A 5 -5.56 11.52 -9.56
C LEU A 5 -5.93 10.04 -9.41
N LEU A 6 -5.37 9.37 -8.42
CA LEU A 6 -5.65 7.96 -8.13
C LEU A 6 -6.80 7.82 -7.15
N ARG A 7 -6.73 8.58 -6.06
CA ARG A 7 -7.71 8.51 -4.99
C ARG A 7 -7.74 9.81 -4.21
N SER A 8 -8.90 10.10 -3.65
CA SER A 8 -9.11 11.22 -2.74
C SER A 8 -9.91 10.71 -1.55
N GLY A 9 -9.59 11.19 -0.34
CA GLY A 9 -10.31 10.79 0.86
C GLY A 9 -9.95 11.64 2.07
N ASN A 10 -10.74 11.50 3.13
CA ASN A 10 -10.53 12.23 4.38
C ASN A 10 -9.42 11.55 5.19
N LEU A 11 -8.61 12.36 5.87
CA LEU A 11 -7.58 11.87 6.78
C LEU A 11 -8.18 11.20 8.03
N ASP A 12 -9.37 11.63 8.46
CA ASP A 12 -10.07 11.11 9.64
C ASP A 12 -10.59 9.68 9.47
N ASP A 13 -10.69 9.20 8.21
CA ASP A 13 -11.12 7.84 7.90
C ASP A 13 -10.05 6.78 8.25
N TYR A 14 -8.80 7.20 8.48
CA TYR A 14 -7.67 6.31 8.68
C TYR A 14 -6.78 6.78 9.84
N GLN A 15 -6.04 5.84 10.42
CA GLN A 15 -5.06 6.17 11.45
C GLN A 15 -3.68 6.38 10.81
N ALA A 16 -3.15 7.60 10.91
CA ALA A 16 -1.80 7.90 10.48
C ALA A 16 -0.78 7.14 11.34
N VAL A 17 0.18 6.48 10.70
CA VAL A 17 1.32 5.86 11.40
C VAL A 17 2.51 6.80 11.40
N GLY A 18 3.33 6.68 12.44
CA GLY A 18 4.47 7.57 12.67
C GLY A 18 5.69 6.85 13.22
N GLY A 19 6.83 7.51 13.13
CA GLY A 19 8.10 7.04 13.68
C GLY A 19 8.87 8.21 14.28
N GLY A 20 9.43 8.03 15.48
CA GLY A 20 10.20 9.09 16.15
C GLY A 20 9.40 10.34 16.51
N GLY A 21 8.08 10.21 16.74
CA GLY A 21 7.20 11.31 17.13
C GLY A 21 6.61 12.12 15.97
N GLN A 22 6.89 11.74 14.72
CA GLN A 22 6.36 12.41 13.53
C GLN A 22 5.48 11.46 12.71
N ALA A 23 4.36 11.97 12.17
CA ALA A 23 3.52 11.19 11.28
C ALA A 23 4.19 11.03 9.91
N VAL A 24 4.13 9.82 9.35
CA VAL A 24 4.68 9.52 8.02
C VAL A 24 4.11 10.47 6.96
N PHE A 25 2.81 10.75 7.08
CA PHE A 25 2.10 11.65 6.19
C PHE A 25 2.70 13.07 6.15
N GLU A 26 3.02 13.64 7.31
CA GLU A 26 3.63 14.98 7.39
C GLU A 26 5.02 15.00 6.75
N SER A 27 5.77 13.90 6.89
CA SER A 27 7.08 13.73 6.26
C SER A 27 7.01 13.17 4.84
N ALA A 28 5.82 13.02 4.24
CA ALA A 28 5.67 12.24 3.02
C ALA A 28 6.54 12.75 1.87
N LEU A 29 6.57 14.07 1.66
CA LEU A 29 7.42 14.70 0.65
C LEU A 29 8.92 14.49 0.94
N GLN A 30 9.32 14.59 2.20
CA GLN A 30 10.72 14.38 2.62
C GLN A 30 11.17 12.93 2.43
N ILE A 31 10.30 11.96 2.74
CA ILE A 31 10.57 10.53 2.54
C ILE A 31 10.80 10.25 1.06
N ARG A 32 9.90 10.74 0.20
CA ARG A 32 10.01 10.60 -1.26
C ARG A 32 11.28 11.23 -1.81
N GLU A 33 11.60 12.45 -1.38
CA GLU A 33 12.80 13.14 -1.85
C GLU A 33 14.06 12.41 -1.39
N THR A 34 14.09 11.92 -0.16
CA THR A 34 15.22 11.13 0.34
C THR A 34 15.39 9.82 -0.44
N LEU A 35 14.30 9.13 -0.77
CA LEU A 35 14.35 7.94 -1.62
C LEU A 35 14.90 8.26 -3.01
N ARG A 36 14.50 9.40 -3.60
CA ARG A 36 15.02 9.89 -4.88
C ARG A 36 16.53 10.14 -4.81
N LEU A 37 17.00 10.83 -3.76
CA LEU A 37 18.42 11.10 -3.53
C LEU A 37 19.23 9.80 -3.32
N ARG A 38 18.61 8.76 -2.75
CA ARG A 38 19.22 7.44 -2.57
C ARG A 38 19.05 6.49 -3.74
N LYS A 39 18.64 7.01 -4.92
CA LYS A 39 18.45 6.25 -6.16
C LYS A 39 17.41 5.12 -6.03
N GLN A 40 16.47 5.24 -5.10
CA GLN A 40 15.36 4.29 -4.91
C GLN A 40 14.15 4.70 -5.77
N GLN A 41 14.38 4.94 -7.06
CA GLN A 41 13.33 5.43 -7.97
C GLN A 41 12.14 4.47 -8.04
N ALA A 42 12.39 3.16 -7.99
CA ALA A 42 11.34 2.14 -7.95
C ALA A 42 10.34 2.37 -6.81
N MET A 43 10.82 2.74 -5.61
CA MET A 43 9.96 3.05 -4.47
C MET A 43 9.25 4.40 -4.64
N VAL A 44 9.94 5.41 -5.18
CA VAL A 44 9.33 6.73 -5.45
C VAL A 44 8.18 6.62 -6.45
N ASP A 45 8.32 5.75 -7.44
CA ASP A 45 7.29 5.42 -8.43
C ASP A 45 6.12 4.62 -7.82
N CYS A 46 6.39 3.80 -6.79
CA CYS A 46 5.36 3.01 -6.10
C CYS A 46 4.56 3.82 -5.08
N LEU A 47 5.07 4.94 -4.60
CA LEU A 47 4.37 5.78 -3.64
C LEU A 47 3.55 6.82 -4.40
N ALA A 48 2.28 6.99 -4.07
CA ALA A 48 1.51 8.13 -4.58
C ALA A 48 2.03 9.44 -3.96
N ILE A 49 1.73 10.57 -4.61
CA ILE A 49 2.07 11.91 -4.13
C ILE A 49 0.84 12.46 -3.40
N PRO A 50 0.88 12.61 -2.06
CA PRO A 50 -0.19 13.27 -1.33
C PRO A 50 -0.18 14.77 -1.60
N GLN A 51 -1.35 15.34 -1.84
CA GLN A 51 -1.60 16.78 -1.87
C GLN A 51 -2.81 17.08 -0.98
N LEU A 52 -2.59 17.88 0.06
CA LEU A 52 -3.67 18.39 0.89
C LEU A 52 -4.46 19.44 0.12
N ASN A 53 -5.77 19.46 0.34
CA ASN A 53 -6.59 20.61 -0.03
C ASN A 53 -6.30 21.81 0.89
N ASP A 54 -6.78 22.99 0.50
CA ASP A 54 -6.57 24.23 1.25
C ASP A 54 -7.14 24.19 2.69
N ASN A 55 -8.11 23.30 2.94
CA ASN A 55 -8.75 23.11 4.25
C ASN A 55 -7.98 22.13 5.16
N GLY A 56 -7.04 21.34 4.62
CA GLY A 56 -6.24 20.36 5.36
C GLY A 56 -6.98 19.10 5.83
N ASP A 57 -8.27 18.94 5.52
CA ASP A 57 -9.11 17.80 5.92
C ASP A 57 -9.08 16.65 4.91
N ARG A 58 -8.78 16.96 3.65
CA ARG A 58 -8.82 16.00 2.55
C ARG A 58 -7.48 15.93 1.83
N VAL A 59 -7.08 14.70 1.51
CA VAL A 59 -5.87 14.43 0.73
C VAL A 59 -6.21 13.82 -0.62
N ASP A 60 -5.65 14.42 -1.66
CA ASP A 60 -5.64 13.91 -3.01
C ASP A 60 -4.32 13.19 -3.28
N TRP A 61 -4.41 11.92 -3.66
CA TRP A 61 -3.27 11.06 -3.97
C TRP A 61 -3.10 10.96 -5.48
N TYR A 62 -1.99 11.49 -5.96
CA TYR A 62 -1.67 11.52 -7.39
C TYR A 62 -0.63 10.47 -7.76
N SER A 63 -0.75 9.92 -8.96
CA SER A 63 0.25 9.02 -9.53
C SER A 63 1.56 9.79 -9.79
N PRO A 64 2.73 9.24 -9.42
CA PRO A 64 4.02 9.81 -9.78
C PRO A 64 4.40 9.53 -11.24
N ILE A 65 3.73 8.57 -11.88
CA ILE A 65 3.96 8.15 -13.26
C ILE A 65 2.73 8.43 -14.12
N GLU A 66 2.96 8.75 -15.39
CA GLU A 66 1.88 8.98 -16.35
C GLU A 66 1.32 7.65 -16.85
N GLY A 67 0.01 7.63 -17.09
CA GLY A 67 -0.69 6.46 -17.59
C GLY A 67 -2.10 6.32 -17.03
N GLN A 68 -2.81 5.33 -17.57
CA GLN A 68 -4.12 4.94 -17.06
C GLN A 68 -3.95 4.18 -15.73
N ALA A 69 -4.67 4.62 -14.72
CA ALA A 69 -4.74 3.95 -13.43
C ALA A 69 -5.85 2.91 -13.44
N ILE A 70 -5.50 1.68 -13.10
CA ILE A 70 -6.42 0.56 -12.93
C ILE A 70 -6.37 0.15 -11.46
N ALA A 71 -7.51 0.05 -10.77
CA ALA A 71 -7.52 -0.43 -9.40
C ALA A 71 -6.97 -1.86 -9.32
N TRP A 72 -6.26 -2.21 -8.23
CA TRP A 72 -5.69 -3.56 -8.05
C TRP A 72 -6.71 -4.66 -8.33
N LYS A 73 -7.92 -4.53 -7.77
CA LYS A 73 -9.03 -5.48 -7.93
C LYS A 73 -9.59 -5.58 -9.33
N ALA A 74 -9.38 -4.57 -10.17
CA ALA A 74 -9.84 -4.54 -11.56
C ALA A 74 -8.77 -5.06 -12.53
N ALA A 75 -7.54 -5.30 -12.06
CA ALA A 75 -6.46 -5.83 -12.87
C ALA A 75 -6.54 -7.36 -13.00
N ASP A 76 -6.04 -7.87 -14.12
CA ASP A 76 -5.91 -9.29 -14.37
C ASP A 76 -4.87 -9.93 -13.44
N GLU A 77 -4.98 -11.25 -13.26
CA GLU A 77 -4.12 -12.01 -12.34
C GLU A 77 -2.64 -11.96 -12.72
N GLU A 78 -2.33 -11.97 -14.02
CA GLU A 78 -0.95 -11.92 -14.50
C GLU A 78 -0.30 -10.57 -14.20
N THR A 79 -1.02 -9.47 -14.43
CA THR A 79 -0.55 -8.12 -14.08
C THR A 79 -0.43 -7.96 -12.57
N ARG A 80 -1.38 -8.44 -11.78
CA ARG A 80 -1.28 -8.44 -10.30
C ARG A 80 -0.07 -9.22 -9.82
N SER A 81 0.14 -10.44 -10.32
CA SER A 81 1.30 -11.27 -9.97
C SER A 81 2.65 -10.63 -10.34
N ARG A 82 2.74 -9.95 -11.49
CA ARG A 82 3.95 -9.19 -11.88
C ARG A 82 4.16 -7.97 -10.97
N ALA A 83 3.11 -7.20 -10.72
CA ALA A 83 3.16 -6.02 -9.87
C ALA A 83 3.50 -6.38 -8.42
N LEU A 84 2.96 -7.48 -7.90
CA LEU A 84 3.24 -7.96 -6.54
C LEU A 84 4.72 -8.32 -6.37
N ARG A 85 5.31 -9.04 -7.34
CA ARG A 85 6.75 -9.37 -7.33
C ARG A 85 7.61 -8.11 -7.35
N TYR A 86 7.24 -7.14 -8.19
CA TYR A 86 7.93 -5.86 -8.25
C TYR A 86 7.83 -5.08 -6.94
N LEU A 87 6.63 -5.05 -6.34
CA LEU A 87 6.40 -4.38 -5.07
C LEU A 87 7.15 -5.05 -3.92
N ALA A 88 7.19 -6.39 -3.88
CA ALA A 88 7.94 -7.16 -2.89
C ALA A 88 9.44 -6.80 -2.90
N SER A 89 10.07 -6.81 -4.07
CA SER A 89 11.47 -6.41 -4.20
C SER A 89 11.71 -4.95 -3.78
N THR A 90 10.77 -4.06 -4.09
CA THR A 90 10.85 -2.63 -3.77
C THR A 90 10.70 -2.38 -2.26
N VAL A 91 9.72 -3.02 -1.62
CA VAL A 91 9.49 -2.94 -0.17
C VAL A 91 10.68 -3.53 0.59
N GLU A 92 11.23 -4.66 0.16
CA GLU A 92 12.42 -5.26 0.77
C GLU A 92 13.64 -4.32 0.69
N SER A 93 13.84 -3.69 -0.47
CA SER A 93 14.91 -2.70 -0.67
C SER A 93 14.75 -1.49 0.27
N ALA A 94 13.51 -0.99 0.45
CA ALA A 94 13.23 0.08 1.38
C ALA A 94 13.40 -0.35 2.85
N ALA A 95 13.02 -1.57 3.21
CA ALA A 95 13.24 -2.12 4.55
C ALA A 95 14.74 -2.23 4.87
N ALA A 96 15.55 -2.70 3.91
CA ALA A 96 17.01 -2.72 4.06
C ALA A 96 17.58 -1.30 4.23
N LEU A 97 17.08 -0.35 3.46
CA LEU A 97 17.47 1.06 3.56
C LEU A 97 17.08 1.69 4.91
N SER A 98 15.88 1.38 5.40
CA SER A 98 15.41 1.81 6.72
C SER A 98 16.33 1.29 7.81
N ARG A 99 16.59 -0.04 7.84
CA ARG A 99 17.52 -0.67 8.81
C ARG A 99 18.91 -0.03 8.79
N LYS A 100 19.46 0.22 7.60
CA LYS A 100 20.76 0.90 7.45
C LYS A 100 20.73 2.34 7.98
N SER A 101 19.59 3.03 7.85
CA SER A 101 19.43 4.41 8.30
C SER A 101 19.21 4.49 9.82
N LEU A 102 18.52 3.51 10.41
CA LEU A 102 18.38 3.31 11.86
C LEU A 102 19.70 3.02 12.56
N GLN A 103 20.59 2.27 11.91
CA GLN A 103 21.94 1.97 12.43
C GLN A 103 22.92 3.14 12.26
N SER A 104 22.52 4.22 11.60
CA SER A 104 23.35 5.42 11.48
C SER A 104 23.45 6.14 12.82
N GLY A 105 24.61 6.73 13.14
CA GLY A 105 24.77 7.61 14.32
C GLY A 105 24.14 9.00 14.17
N LYS A 106 23.45 9.30 13.06
CA LYS A 106 22.81 10.60 12.81
C LYS A 106 21.32 10.54 13.10
N THR A 107 20.83 11.35 14.04
CA THR A 107 19.41 11.42 14.45
C THR A 107 18.45 11.58 13.26
N ALA A 108 18.77 12.47 12.32
CA ALA A 108 17.93 12.69 11.13
C ALA A 108 17.80 11.44 10.24
N LEU A 109 18.87 10.63 10.16
CA LEU A 109 18.84 9.38 9.39
C LEU A 109 18.08 8.28 10.14
N GLN A 110 18.17 8.25 11.46
CA GLN A 110 17.39 7.33 12.28
C GLN A 110 15.90 7.64 12.16
N LEU A 111 15.50 8.92 12.26
CA LEU A 111 14.13 9.36 12.05
C LEU A 111 13.61 8.96 10.66
N PHE A 112 14.39 9.22 9.61
CA PHE A 112 14.05 8.76 8.26
C PHE A 112 13.88 7.24 8.19
N GLY A 113 14.75 6.47 8.85
CA GLY A 113 14.63 5.01 8.91
C GLY A 113 13.31 4.57 9.55
N SER A 114 12.97 5.14 10.72
CA SER A 114 11.72 4.87 11.43
C SER A 114 10.49 5.24 10.59
N LEU A 115 10.53 6.39 9.90
CA LEU A 115 9.45 6.83 9.03
C LEU A 115 9.31 5.95 7.79
N LEU A 116 10.43 5.58 7.15
CA LEU A 116 10.42 4.75 5.95
C LEU A 116 9.86 3.35 6.22
N GLU A 117 10.17 2.77 7.38
CA GLU A 117 9.60 1.49 7.80
C GLU A 117 8.06 1.56 7.83
N LYS A 118 7.53 2.63 8.43
CA LYS A 118 6.08 2.88 8.54
C LYS A 118 5.44 3.35 7.22
N ALA A 119 6.21 3.97 6.33
CA ALA A 119 5.75 4.44 5.02
C ALA A 119 5.36 3.33 4.05
N THR A 120 5.74 2.09 4.33
CA THR A 120 5.31 0.93 3.53
C THR A 120 3.95 0.37 3.97
N GLN A 121 3.39 0.86 5.08
CA GLN A 121 2.07 0.47 5.58
C GLN A 121 0.97 1.16 4.79
N PHE A 122 -0.08 0.43 4.46
CA PHE A 122 -1.28 0.96 3.82
C PHE A 122 -2.52 0.17 4.26
N PRO A 123 -3.74 0.73 4.15
CA PRO A 123 -4.93 0.12 4.73
C PRO A 123 -5.35 -1.21 4.08
N GLY A 124 -5.15 -1.38 2.77
CA GLY A 124 -5.43 -2.63 2.07
C GLY A 124 -5.38 -2.54 0.54
N GLU A 125 -5.79 -3.61 -0.14
CA GLU A 125 -5.73 -3.74 -1.61
C GLU A 125 -6.49 -2.67 -2.40
N ASN A 126 -7.57 -2.12 -1.82
CA ASN A 126 -8.37 -1.06 -2.45
C ASN A 126 -7.58 0.26 -2.62
N HIS A 127 -6.43 0.38 -1.96
CA HIS A 127 -5.58 1.55 -1.99
C HIS A 127 -4.39 1.38 -2.93
N VAL A 128 -4.31 0.26 -3.66
CA VAL A 128 -3.27 -0.02 -4.65
C VAL A 128 -3.84 0.10 -6.06
N PHE A 129 -3.12 0.81 -6.92
CA PHE A 129 -3.46 1.02 -8.31
C PHE A 129 -2.31 0.58 -9.20
N LEU A 130 -2.61 0.05 -10.38
CA LEU A 130 -1.63 -0.27 -11.40
C LEU A 130 -1.66 0.85 -12.44
N VAL A 131 -0.54 1.55 -12.61
CA VAL A 131 -0.38 2.60 -13.63
C VAL A 131 0.72 2.14 -14.58
N ASN A 132 0.35 1.88 -15.84
CA ASN A 132 1.27 1.32 -16.84
C ASN A 132 1.99 0.03 -16.36
N GLY A 133 1.25 -0.84 -15.67
CA GLY A 133 1.78 -2.09 -15.11
C GLY A 133 2.62 -1.95 -13.83
N LYS A 134 2.90 -0.73 -13.36
CA LYS A 134 3.59 -0.48 -12.09
C LYS A 134 2.60 -0.28 -10.94
N PRO A 135 2.80 -0.92 -9.78
CA PRO A 135 1.96 -0.69 -8.60
C PRO A 135 2.23 0.69 -8.00
N VAL A 136 1.18 1.43 -7.68
CA VAL A 136 1.19 2.72 -6.99
C VAL A 136 0.24 2.64 -5.79
N ILE A 137 0.78 2.86 -4.60
CA ILE A 137 0.09 2.78 -3.31
C ILE A 137 -0.39 4.19 -2.93
N THR A 138 -1.66 4.29 -2.60
CA THR A 138 -2.31 5.47 -2.01
C THR A 138 -2.50 5.26 -0.50
N PHE A 139 -2.66 6.34 0.27
CA PHE A 139 -2.77 6.24 1.75
C PHE A 139 -1.64 5.45 2.39
N TRP A 140 -0.44 5.54 1.82
CA TRP A 140 0.75 4.96 2.45
C TRP A 140 1.11 5.78 3.70
N GLY A 141 1.58 5.10 4.74
CA GLY A 141 1.71 5.70 6.07
C GLY A 141 0.39 5.81 6.83
N PHE A 142 -0.66 5.08 6.41
CA PHE A 142 -1.93 4.97 7.13
C PHE A 142 -2.34 3.50 7.30
N VAL A 143 -3.11 3.24 8.35
CA VAL A 143 -3.78 1.96 8.61
C VAL A 143 -5.27 2.20 8.85
N ASN A 144 -6.10 1.15 8.78
CA ASN A 144 -7.53 1.31 9.12
C ASN A 144 -7.67 1.68 10.60
N LEU A 145 -8.72 2.44 10.91
CA LEU A 145 -9.11 2.72 12.29
C LEU A 145 -9.30 1.38 13.03
N ASN A 146 -8.64 1.24 14.19
CA ASN A 146 -8.62 0.03 15.02
C ASN A 146 -7.78 -1.15 14.50
N GLU A 147 -7.00 -0.99 13.42
CA GLU A 147 -6.02 -1.98 13.01
C GLU A 147 -4.60 -1.55 13.40
N ASN A 148 -3.78 -2.53 13.81
CA ASN A 148 -2.36 -2.32 14.01
C ASN A 148 -1.59 -2.41 12.69
N THR A 149 -0.36 -1.89 12.68
CA THR A 149 0.58 -2.08 11.57
C THR A 149 0.76 -3.57 11.28
N ARG A 150 0.70 -3.96 10.01
CA ARG A 150 0.88 -5.34 9.58
C ARG A 150 2.35 -5.69 9.52
N ASP A 151 2.70 -6.92 9.93
CA ASP A 151 4.06 -7.44 9.79
C ASP A 151 4.40 -7.70 8.31
N ASP A 152 3.47 -8.27 7.55
CA ASP A 152 3.55 -8.39 6.09
C ASP A 152 2.53 -7.49 5.41
N VAL A 153 2.99 -6.33 4.93
CA VAL A 153 2.15 -5.33 4.25
C VAL A 153 1.59 -5.82 2.92
N LEU A 154 2.22 -6.81 2.28
CA LEU A 154 1.81 -7.33 0.98
C LEU A 154 0.82 -8.48 1.08
N ASP A 155 0.61 -9.02 2.28
CA ASP A 155 -0.33 -10.12 2.48
C ASP A 155 -1.75 -9.74 2.07
N CYS A 156 -2.14 -8.49 2.32
CA CYS A 156 -3.45 -7.96 1.88
C CYS A 156 -3.64 -7.95 0.36
N LEU A 157 -2.57 -8.04 -0.44
CA LEU A 157 -2.63 -8.13 -1.91
C LEU A 157 -2.63 -9.57 -2.41
N ARG A 158 -2.17 -10.52 -1.58
CA ARG A 158 -2.14 -11.96 -1.89
C ARG A 158 -3.49 -12.63 -1.71
N VAL A 159 -4.35 -12.07 -0.85
CA VAL A 159 -5.71 -12.57 -0.61
C VAL A 159 -6.64 -12.11 -1.74
N THR A 160 -6.45 -12.65 -2.93
CA THR A 160 -7.48 -12.69 -3.97
C THR A 160 -8.09 -14.09 -3.92
N GLU A 161 -9.41 -14.14 -3.75
CA GLU A 161 -10.25 -15.36 -3.57
C GLU A 161 -10.29 -15.95 -2.16
N ALA A 162 -10.84 -15.20 -1.21
CA ALA A 162 -11.83 -15.83 -0.34
C ALA A 162 -13.06 -16.15 -1.20
N ILE A 163 -13.07 -17.30 -1.87
CA ILE A 163 -14.31 -17.94 -2.31
C ILE A 163 -15.19 -17.98 -1.06
N PRO A 164 -16.38 -17.35 -1.03
CA PRO A 164 -17.30 -17.58 0.07
C PRO A 164 -17.59 -19.08 0.07
N THR A 165 -17.19 -19.78 1.13
CA THR A 165 -17.35 -21.23 1.32
C THR A 165 -18.82 -21.66 1.45
N SER A 166 -19.77 -20.93 0.85
CA SER A 166 -21.20 -21.20 0.93
C SER A 166 -21.74 -22.16 -0.13
N LEU A 167 -20.91 -22.73 -1.02
CA LEU A 167 -21.39 -23.55 -2.14
C LEU A 167 -21.22 -25.07 -2.03
N TRP A 168 -20.85 -25.64 -0.88
CA TRP A 168 -20.72 -27.12 -0.76
C TRP A 168 -21.74 -27.84 0.15
N SER A 169 -22.55 -27.15 0.96
CA SER A 169 -23.39 -27.83 1.97
C SER A 169 -24.83 -28.19 1.56
N SER A 170 -25.16 -28.37 0.27
CA SER A 170 -26.54 -28.72 -0.12
C SER A 170 -26.73 -29.71 -1.28
N ARG A 171 -25.73 -30.56 -1.57
CA ARG A 171 -25.95 -31.74 -2.42
C ARG A 171 -25.42 -33.02 -1.77
N SER A 172 -26.26 -33.68 -0.97
CA SER A 172 -26.46 -35.14 -1.00
C SER A 172 -27.30 -35.64 0.19
N ARG A 173 -28.63 -35.69 0.02
CA ARG A 173 -29.43 -36.76 0.61
C ARG A 173 -30.24 -37.42 -0.50
N SER A 174 -29.70 -38.51 -1.01
CA SER A 174 -30.37 -39.42 -1.95
C SER A 174 -31.56 -40.11 -1.27
N PRO A 175 -32.57 -40.57 -2.05
CA PRO A 175 -33.76 -41.23 -1.52
C PRO A 175 -33.44 -42.70 -1.21
N LYS A 176 -33.68 -43.15 0.04
CA LYS A 176 -33.69 -44.58 0.34
C LYS A 176 -35.05 -45.18 -0.04
N LYS A 177 -35.09 -45.86 -1.19
CA LYS A 177 -36.01 -46.98 -1.43
C LYS A 177 -35.61 -48.15 -0.52
N SER A 178 -36.56 -48.64 0.26
CA SER A 178 -36.55 -49.95 0.92
C SER A 178 -37.99 -50.17 1.41
N ARG A 179 -38.88 -50.76 0.60
CA ARG A 179 -39.06 -52.21 0.40
C ARG A 179 -39.25 -52.94 1.73
N TRP A 180 -40.49 -52.97 2.20
CA TRP A 180 -41.16 -54.09 2.87
C TRP A 180 -42.65 -53.98 2.54
#